data_AF-A0A2S4UW54-F1
#
_entry.id   AF-A0A2S4UW54-F1
#
_cell.length_a   1.000
_cell.length_b   1.000
_cell.length_c   1.000
_cell.angle_alpha   90.00
_cell.angle_beta   90.00
_cell.angle_gamma   90.00
#
_symmetry.space_group_name_H-M   'P 1'
#
loop_
_entity.id
_entity.type
_entity.pdbx_description
1 polymer ?
#
loop_
_entity_poly.entity_id
_entity_poly.type
_entity_poly.pdbx_seq_one_letter_code
_entity_poly.pdbx_strand_id
1 'polypeptide(L)'
;NKASYLKLQGGEEEVTKIINSLKVKSKKSKINRTNWLDKMAHGQTITNAYVRPVVFISTLECNTFLPLRAGPKDDGDSIPFYLLHVNGYHWTLATVGAIDGITLIPPPILAPRSSSKDAKCWLGFISKGLSLCK
;
A
#
# COMPACT_ATOMS: atom_id res chain seq x y z
N ASN A 1 -15.43 6.87 0.50
CA ASN A 1 -13.95 6.84 0.60
C ASN A 1 -13.38 7.98 1.46
N LYS A 2 -13.79 9.24 1.23
CA LYS A 2 -13.21 10.45 1.88
C LYS A 2 -13.18 10.40 3.43
N ALA A 3 -14.28 10.10 4.12
CA ALA A 3 -14.36 10.17 5.58
C ALA A 3 -13.38 9.25 6.33
N SER A 4 -13.15 8.05 5.81
CA SER A 4 -12.27 7.06 6.46
C SER A 4 -10.81 7.38 6.20
N TYR A 5 -10.53 7.90 5.02
CA TYR A 5 -9.21 8.38 4.66
C TYR A 5 -8.82 9.62 5.46
N LEU A 6 -9.75 10.57 5.62
CA LEU A 6 -9.58 11.74 6.49
C LEU A 6 -9.14 11.32 7.90
N LYS A 7 -9.84 10.35 8.50
CA LYS A 7 -9.50 9.87 9.85
C LYS A 7 -8.12 9.21 9.91
N LEU A 8 -7.74 8.44 8.88
CA LEU A 8 -6.46 7.71 8.85
C LEU A 8 -5.26 8.61 8.58
N GLN A 9 -5.46 9.68 7.79
CA GLN A 9 -4.39 10.59 7.38
C GLN A 9 -4.28 11.85 8.26
N GLY A 10 -4.93 11.89 9.42
CA GLY A 10 -4.79 13.02 10.35
C GLY A 10 -5.69 14.23 10.07
N GLY A 11 -6.72 14.07 9.22
CA GLY A 11 -7.76 15.08 9.00
C GLY A 11 -7.72 15.74 7.62
N GLU A 12 -8.53 16.78 7.45
CA GLU A 12 -8.72 17.45 6.14
C GLU A 12 -7.50 18.22 5.68
N GLU A 13 -6.77 18.84 6.60
CA GLU A 13 -5.55 19.57 6.29
C GLU A 13 -4.47 18.67 5.67
N GLU A 14 -4.16 17.54 6.33
CA GLU A 14 -3.16 16.59 5.84
C GLU A 14 -3.60 15.92 4.53
N VAL A 15 -4.86 15.54 4.38
CA VAL A 15 -5.37 15.02 3.10
C VAL A 15 -5.22 16.06 1.98
N THR A 16 -5.51 17.33 2.27
CA THR A 16 -5.36 18.41 1.30
C THR A 16 -3.91 18.61 0.91
N LYS A 17 -2.98 18.53 1.87
CA LYS A 17 -1.53 18.60 1.64
C LYS A 17 -1.06 17.45 0.76
N ILE A 18 -1.49 16.21 1.04
CA ILE A 18 -1.18 15.04 0.21
C ILE A 18 -1.68 15.26 -1.23
N ILE A 19 -2.94 15.65 -1.41
CA ILE A 19 -3.53 15.89 -2.74
C ILE A 19 -2.78 16.99 -3.49
N ASN A 20 -2.46 18.10 -2.82
CA ASN A 20 -1.75 19.22 -3.44
C ASN A 20 -0.31 18.84 -3.79
N SER A 21 0.31 17.95 -3.02
CA SER A 21 1.64 17.42 -3.33
C SER A 21 1.64 16.61 -4.64
N LEU A 22 0.55 15.93 -4.97
CA LEU A 22 0.43 15.18 -6.23
C LEU A 22 0.15 16.06 -7.45
N LYS A 23 -0.29 17.31 -7.25
CA LYS A 23 -0.60 18.24 -8.35
C LYS A 23 0.68 18.91 -8.86
N VAL A 24 0.91 18.81 -10.16
CA VAL A 24 2.01 19.48 -10.85
C VAL A 24 1.46 20.28 -12.02
N LYS A 25 1.93 21.54 -12.16
CA LYS A 25 1.36 22.51 -13.11
C LYS A 25 1.50 22.06 -14.57
N SER A 26 2.61 21.41 -14.91
CA SER A 26 2.89 20.94 -16.27
C SER A 26 3.96 19.85 -16.26
N LYS A 27 4.11 19.13 -17.38
CA LYS A 27 5.20 18.15 -17.59
C LYS A 27 6.61 18.76 -17.51
N LYS A 28 6.74 20.08 -17.74
CA LYS A 28 8.02 20.81 -17.66
C LYS A 28 8.32 21.30 -16.24
N SER A 29 7.37 21.21 -15.32
CA SER A 29 7.54 21.66 -13.95
C SER A 29 8.53 20.75 -13.23
N LYS A 30 9.45 21.36 -12.46
CA LYS A 30 10.37 20.62 -11.61
C LYS A 30 9.58 19.83 -10.56
N ILE A 31 9.80 18.51 -10.52
CA ILE A 31 9.19 17.61 -9.54
C ILE A 31 10.13 17.51 -8.34
N ASN A 32 9.65 17.82 -7.16
CA ASN A 32 10.42 17.69 -5.91
C ASN A 32 10.02 16.40 -5.18
N ARG A 33 10.83 15.97 -4.21
CA ARG A 33 10.54 14.77 -3.38
C ARG A 33 9.17 14.82 -2.71
N THR A 34 8.70 16.01 -2.34
CA THR A 34 7.36 16.18 -1.75
C THR A 34 6.25 15.78 -2.72
N ASN A 35 6.49 15.79 -4.03
CA ASN A 35 5.53 15.37 -5.04
C ASN A 35 5.59 13.86 -5.34
N TRP A 36 6.52 13.14 -4.71
CA TRP A 36 6.74 11.72 -5.00
C TRP A 36 5.81 10.83 -4.20
N LEU A 37 5.69 9.59 -4.66
CA LEU A 37 4.99 8.55 -3.93
C LEU A 37 5.66 8.32 -2.57
N ASP A 38 4.94 8.69 -1.52
CA ASP A 38 5.24 8.32 -0.14
C ASP A 38 4.36 7.15 0.31
N LYS A 39 4.96 6.14 0.93
CA LYS A 39 4.26 4.92 1.32
C LYS A 39 3.22 5.13 2.42
N MET A 40 3.47 6.02 3.37
CA MET A 40 2.55 6.28 4.48
C MET A 40 1.38 7.15 4.03
N ALA A 41 1.67 8.17 3.22
CA ALA A 41 0.68 9.06 2.66
C ALA A 41 -0.20 8.36 1.61
N HIS A 42 0.27 7.36 0.88
CA HIS A 42 -0.45 6.83 -0.29
C HIS A 42 -0.77 5.33 -0.23
N GLY A 43 -0.05 4.53 0.57
CA GLY A 43 -0.18 3.07 0.58
C GLY A 43 -1.62 2.61 0.82
N GLN A 44 -2.31 3.25 1.78
CA GLN A 44 -3.70 2.94 2.09
C GLN A 44 -4.67 3.30 0.95
N THR A 45 -4.40 4.36 0.17
CA THR A 45 -5.22 4.71 -1.00
C THR A 45 -5.02 3.70 -2.11
N ILE A 46 -3.77 3.34 -2.41
CA ILE A 46 -3.42 2.41 -3.48
C ILE A 46 -4.11 1.07 -3.25
N THR A 47 -3.96 0.49 -2.06
CA THR A 47 -4.54 -0.82 -1.76
C THR A 47 -6.07 -0.83 -1.84
N ASN A 48 -6.75 0.25 -1.44
CA ASN A 48 -8.20 0.36 -1.56
C ASN A 48 -8.66 0.60 -3.00
N ALA A 49 -7.88 1.34 -3.80
CA ALA A 49 -8.22 1.62 -5.20
C ALA A 49 -8.18 0.36 -6.07
N TYR A 50 -7.18 -0.50 -5.85
CA TYR A 50 -7.00 -1.72 -6.61
C TYR A 50 -7.62 -2.97 -5.95
N VAL A 51 -8.04 -2.87 -4.69
CA VAL A 51 -8.52 -4.01 -3.88
C VAL A 51 -7.47 -5.13 -3.83
N ARG A 52 -6.20 -4.73 -3.63
CA ARG A 52 -5.04 -5.63 -3.54
C ARG A 52 -4.09 -5.16 -2.46
N PRO A 53 -3.39 -6.05 -1.74
CA PRO A 53 -2.31 -5.63 -0.86
C PRO A 53 -1.23 -4.88 -1.63
N VAL A 54 -0.58 -3.92 -0.99
CA VAL A 54 0.66 -3.33 -1.52
C VAL A 54 1.77 -3.47 -0.49
N VAL A 55 2.91 -3.96 -0.95
CA VAL A 55 4.12 -4.19 -0.17
C VAL A 55 5.18 -3.22 -0.65
N PHE A 56 5.59 -2.31 0.22
CA PHE A 56 6.74 -1.45 0.00
C PHE A 56 7.98 -2.15 0.55
N ILE A 57 9.02 -2.29 -0.27
CA ILE A 57 10.29 -2.93 0.08
C ILE A 57 11.39 -1.87 -0.04
N SER A 58 12.20 -1.73 1.01
CA SER A 58 13.41 -0.92 0.98
C SER A 58 14.52 -1.61 1.78
N THR A 59 15.74 -1.08 1.71
CA THR A 59 16.87 -1.59 2.50
C THR A 59 16.71 -1.35 4.00
N LEU A 60 15.89 -0.38 4.41
CA LEU A 60 15.69 -0.02 5.81
C LEU A 60 14.49 -0.74 6.43
N GLU A 61 13.41 -0.87 5.67
CA GLU A 61 12.16 -1.42 6.17
C GLU A 61 11.25 -1.91 5.03
N CYS A 62 10.33 -2.79 5.40
CA CYS A 62 9.25 -3.26 4.54
C CYS A 62 7.90 -2.98 5.20
N ASN A 63 6.91 -2.53 4.43
CA ASN A 63 5.58 -2.21 4.94
C ASN A 63 4.51 -2.81 4.03
N THR A 64 3.57 -3.53 4.61
CA THR A 64 2.40 -4.06 3.89
C THR A 64 1.15 -3.26 4.26
N PHE A 65 0.40 -2.81 3.26
CA PHE A 65 -0.91 -2.20 3.44
C PHE A 65 -1.99 -3.11 2.85
N LEU A 66 -3.09 -3.27 3.60
CA LEU A 66 -4.23 -4.08 3.19
C LEU A 66 -5.43 -3.21 2.83
N PRO A 67 -6.31 -3.68 1.92
CA PRO A 67 -7.58 -3.01 1.69
C PRO A 67 -8.39 -3.00 2.98
N LEU A 68 -9.02 -1.87 3.29
CA LEU A 68 -9.84 -1.71 4.50
C LEU A 68 -11.34 -1.89 4.23
N ARG A 69 -11.74 -2.05 2.97
CA ARG A 69 -13.16 -2.03 2.57
C ARG A 69 -13.64 -3.31 1.92
N ALA A 70 -13.01 -3.74 0.84
CA ALA A 70 -13.35 -4.99 0.17
C ALA A 70 -12.44 -6.11 0.65
N GLY A 71 -12.97 -7.33 0.70
CA GLY A 71 -12.19 -8.54 0.94
C GLY A 71 -11.41 -8.99 -0.31
N PRO A 72 -10.60 -10.05 -0.18
CA PRO A 72 -9.97 -10.70 -1.33
C PRO A 72 -11.02 -11.26 -2.30
N LYS A 73 -10.67 -11.30 -3.57
CA LYS A 73 -11.41 -11.98 -4.63
C LYS A 73 -10.73 -13.30 -5.00
N ASP A 74 -11.54 -14.27 -5.41
CA ASP A 74 -11.10 -15.63 -5.75
C ASP A 74 -10.63 -15.78 -7.22
N ASP A 75 -10.62 -14.68 -7.98
CA ASP A 75 -10.30 -14.64 -9.43
C ASP A 75 -8.79 -14.55 -9.73
N GLY A 76 -7.93 -14.71 -8.73
CA GLY A 76 -6.47 -14.60 -8.87
C GLY A 76 -5.95 -13.16 -8.94
N ASP A 77 -6.84 -12.16 -9.00
CA ASP A 77 -6.49 -10.75 -9.05
C ASP A 77 -6.09 -10.17 -7.68
N SER A 78 -6.08 -10.98 -6.63
CA SER A 78 -5.75 -10.57 -5.26
C SER A 78 -4.24 -10.58 -4.93
N ILE A 79 -3.37 -10.81 -5.93
CA ILE A 79 -1.91 -10.85 -5.75
C ILE A 79 -1.39 -9.46 -5.32
N PRO A 80 -0.51 -9.38 -4.29
CA PRO A 80 0.09 -8.12 -3.86
C PRO A 80 0.90 -7.42 -4.94
N PHE A 81 0.87 -6.08 -4.93
CA PHE A 81 1.88 -5.28 -5.62
C PHE A 81 3.13 -5.15 -4.75
N TYR A 82 4.30 -5.40 -5.33
CA TYR A 82 5.58 -5.16 -4.66
C TYR A 82 6.25 -3.93 -5.26
N LEU A 83 6.48 -2.92 -4.43
CA LEU A 83 7.16 -1.69 -4.82
C LEU A 83 8.54 -1.66 -4.16
N LEU A 84 9.59 -1.76 -4.96
CA LEU A 84 10.97 -1.72 -4.50
C LEU A 84 11.51 -0.28 -4.55
N HIS A 85 12.08 0.18 -3.45
CA HIS A 85 12.76 1.45 -3.37
C HIS A 85 14.18 1.34 -3.95
N VAL A 86 14.45 2.05 -5.04
CA VAL A 86 15.72 2.03 -5.76
C VAL A 86 16.46 3.35 -5.55
N ASN A 87 17.73 3.25 -5.18
CA ASN A 87 18.68 4.36 -5.01
C ASN A 87 18.25 5.46 -4.03
N GLY A 88 17.23 5.24 -3.20
CA GLY A 88 16.71 6.25 -2.28
C GLY A 88 15.76 7.28 -2.92
N TYR A 89 15.34 7.05 -4.17
CA TYR A 89 14.53 8.03 -4.90
C TYR A 89 13.31 7.48 -5.64
N HIS A 90 13.33 6.21 -6.06
CA HIS A 90 12.33 5.71 -6.98
C HIS A 90 11.64 4.45 -6.46
N TRP A 91 10.34 4.33 -6.73
CA TRP A 91 9.60 3.10 -6.51
C TRP A 91 9.36 2.41 -7.84
N THR A 92 9.82 1.18 -7.98
CA THR A 92 9.57 0.35 -9.16
C THR A 92 8.71 -0.85 -8.80
N LEU A 93 7.87 -1.28 -9.73
CA LEU A 93 7.16 -2.55 -9.58
C LEU A 93 8.18 -3.70 -9.67
N ALA A 94 8.18 -4.56 -8.66
CA ALA A 94 9.07 -5.70 -8.57
C ALA A 94 8.31 -7.01 -8.78
N THR A 95 8.93 -7.93 -9.51
CA THR A 95 8.54 -9.34 -9.51
C THR A 95 9.27 -10.03 -8.37
N VAL A 96 8.51 -10.58 -7.42
CA VAL A 96 9.07 -11.29 -6.27
C VAL A 96 8.93 -12.79 -6.48
N GLY A 97 10.05 -13.51 -6.35
CA GLY A 97 10.08 -14.96 -6.47
C GLY A 97 9.27 -15.64 -5.36
N ALA A 98 8.64 -16.76 -5.70
CA ALA A 98 7.91 -17.58 -4.75
C ALA A 98 8.81 -18.69 -4.19
N ILE A 99 8.66 -18.99 -2.90
CA ILE A 99 9.24 -20.17 -2.23
C ILE A 99 8.12 -21.19 -2.13
N ASP A 100 8.28 -22.35 -2.78
CA ASP A 100 7.24 -23.40 -2.86
C ASP A 100 5.87 -22.86 -3.33
N GLY A 101 5.90 -21.92 -4.29
CA GLY A 101 4.69 -21.27 -4.82
C GLY A 101 4.08 -20.19 -3.92
N ILE A 102 4.70 -19.85 -2.79
CA ILE A 102 4.25 -18.81 -1.85
C ILE A 102 5.18 -17.60 -1.93
N THR A 103 4.63 -16.41 -2.15
CA THR A 103 5.39 -15.15 -2.08
C THR A 103 5.42 -14.61 -0.65
N LEU A 104 6.59 -14.15 -0.21
CA LEU A 104 6.78 -13.56 1.11
C LEU A 104 6.02 -12.23 1.24
N ILE A 105 5.30 -12.07 2.35
CA ILE A 105 4.55 -10.86 2.67
C ILE A 105 5.02 -10.36 4.05
N PRO A 106 5.61 -9.15 4.14
CA PRO A 106 5.93 -8.54 5.42
C PRO A 106 4.69 -8.28 6.28
N PRO A 107 4.81 -8.22 7.62
CA PRO A 107 3.70 -7.90 8.51
C PRO A 107 2.95 -6.61 8.10
N PRO A 108 1.60 -6.64 8.03
CA PRO A 108 0.82 -5.48 7.62
C PRO A 108 0.69 -4.44 8.73
N ILE A 109 0.61 -3.18 8.31
CA ILE A 109 0.14 -2.08 9.16
C ILE A 109 -1.39 -2.20 9.25
N LEU A 110 -1.89 -2.43 10.46
CA LEU A 110 -3.31 -2.71 10.69
C LEU A 110 -4.08 -1.48 11.18
N ALA A 111 -5.30 -1.31 10.65
CA ALA A 111 -6.25 -0.30 11.09
C ALA A 111 -7.62 -0.95 11.44
N PRO A 112 -7.70 -1.82 12.46
CA PRO A 112 -8.85 -2.70 12.70
C PRO A 112 -10.16 -1.95 12.97
N ARG A 113 -10.09 -0.73 13.54
CA ARG A 113 -11.26 0.14 13.77
C ARG A 113 -11.80 0.79 12.49
N SER A 114 -11.01 0.77 11.41
CA SER A 114 -11.36 1.36 10.11
C SER A 114 -11.70 0.27 9.07
N SER A 115 -11.36 -0.99 9.32
CA SER A 115 -11.64 -2.14 8.45
C SER A 115 -13.11 -2.57 8.49
N SER A 116 -13.68 -2.86 7.32
CA SER A 116 -14.98 -3.55 7.20
C SER A 116 -14.87 -5.00 7.68
N LYS A 117 -16.00 -5.72 7.78
CA LYS A 117 -16.01 -7.16 8.06
C LYS A 117 -15.28 -7.94 6.97
N ASP A 118 -15.61 -7.67 5.70
CA ASP A 118 -15.04 -8.38 4.55
C ASP A 118 -13.53 -8.15 4.42
N ALA A 119 -13.06 -6.93 4.70
CA ALA A 119 -11.64 -6.60 4.66
C ALA A 119 -10.81 -7.39 5.69
N LYS A 120 -11.40 -7.87 6.79
CA LYS A 120 -10.67 -8.68 7.78
C LYS A 120 -10.24 -10.03 7.21
N CYS A 121 -10.90 -10.52 6.15
CA CYS A 121 -10.52 -11.76 5.47
C CYS A 121 -9.13 -11.68 4.82
N TRP A 122 -8.60 -10.47 4.58
CA TRP A 122 -7.24 -10.30 4.04
C TRP A 122 -6.17 -10.94 4.90
N LEU A 123 -6.31 -10.93 6.24
CA LEU A 123 -5.34 -11.57 7.13
C LEU A 123 -5.26 -13.08 6.91
N GLY A 124 -6.40 -13.73 6.70
CA GLY A 124 -6.46 -15.15 6.34
C GLY A 124 -5.83 -15.39 4.97
N PHE A 125 -6.13 -14.54 4.00
CA PHE A 125 -5.61 -14.62 2.64
C PHE A 125 -4.06 -14.54 2.59
N ILE A 126 -3.45 -13.63 3.35
CA ILE A 126 -1.99 -13.44 3.33
C ILE A 126 -1.23 -14.33 4.33
N SER A 127 -1.92 -15.15 5.12
CA SER A 127 -1.33 -15.91 6.24
C SER A 127 -0.13 -16.78 5.84
N LYS A 128 -0.21 -17.47 4.70
CA LYS A 128 0.88 -18.29 4.16
C LYS A 128 2.12 -17.44 3.84
N GLY A 129 1.93 -16.29 3.19
CA GLY A 129 3.02 -15.37 2.87
C GLY A 129 3.65 -14.73 4.11
N LEU A 130 2.84 -14.47 5.14
CA LEU A 130 3.33 -14.00 6.45
C LEU A 130 4.20 -15.02 7.17
N SER A 131 3.84 -16.31 7.10
CA SER A 131 4.60 -17.38 7.79
C SER A 131 6.03 -17.60 7.27
N LEU A 132 6.37 -17.00 6.13
CA LEU A 132 7.73 -17.01 5.60
C LEU A 132 8.64 -15.97 6.29
N CYS A 133 8.06 -14.95 6.93
CA CYS A 133 8.82 -14.00 7.76
C CYS A 133 9.01 -14.62 9.16
N LYS A 134 10.15 -15.29 9.37
CA LYS A 134 10.57 -15.78 10.69
C LYS A 134 11.38 -14.75 11.44
#